data_AF-A0A2K1NMT1-F1
#
_entry.id   AF-A0A2K1NMT1-F1
#
_cell.length_a   1.000
_cell.length_b   1.000
_cell.length_c   1.000
_cell.angle_alpha   90.00
_cell.angle_beta   90.00
_cell.angle_gamma   90.00
#
_symmetry.space_group_name_H-M   'P 1'
#
loop_
_entity.id
_entity.type
_entity.pdbx_description
1 polymer ?
#
loop_
_entity_poly.entity_id
_entity_poly.type
_entity_poly.pdbx_seq_one_letter_code
_entity_poly.pdbx_strand_id
1 'polypeptide(L)'
;MIIKKGETTINHQNYTKLTDHELIALSKSGDKKSKETLFTKYKGFLVNEANKLTKSCGIDFEDSFGSLTYLFLCAIDNFNLKGNFTGYMKKFILLKIKSDIGKRKAKMPYVPKEYPFYLRNLEEVMIVEEEIAHYE
;
A
#
# COMPACT_ATOMS: atom_id res chain seq x y z
N MET A 1 -7.12 52.16 7.54
CA MET A 1 -6.07 51.17 7.19
C MET A 1 -5.68 50.46 8.47
N ILE A 2 -6.19 49.25 8.68
CA ILE A 2 -5.94 48.45 9.90
C ILE A 2 -5.32 47.14 9.44
N ILE A 3 -4.04 46.95 9.73
CA ILE A 3 -3.32 45.71 9.46
C ILE A 3 -3.72 44.73 10.57
N LYS A 4 -4.59 43.76 10.27
CA LYS A 4 -4.79 42.59 11.14
C LYS A 4 -3.78 41.53 10.74
N LYS A 5 -2.81 41.30 11.63
CA LYS A 5 -1.84 40.20 11.59
C LYS A 5 -2.59 38.89 11.39
N GLY A 6 -2.09 38.08 10.45
CA GLY A 6 -2.57 36.73 10.19
C GLY A 6 -2.47 35.88 11.45
N GLU A 7 -3.63 35.53 11.99
CA GLU A 7 -3.79 34.38 12.86
C GLU A 7 -3.66 33.13 11.98
N THR A 8 -2.45 32.57 11.88
CA THR A 8 -2.30 31.19 11.45
C THR A 8 -2.84 30.34 12.60
N THR A 9 -4.12 29.98 12.55
CA THR A 9 -4.67 28.92 13.39
C THR A 9 -3.88 27.65 13.10
N ILE A 10 -2.90 27.34 13.95
CA ILE A 10 -2.24 26.03 13.98
C ILE A 10 -3.30 25.08 14.51
N ASN A 11 -4.10 24.53 13.59
CA ASN A 11 -4.98 23.43 13.91
C ASN A 11 -4.08 22.23 14.24
N HIS A 12 -3.86 21.96 15.52
CA HIS A 12 -3.24 20.73 15.98
C HIS A 12 -4.21 19.57 15.72
N GLN A 13 -4.37 19.19 14.44
CA GLN A 13 -5.07 17.97 14.06
C GLN A 13 -4.36 16.78 14.71
N ASN A 14 -5.12 16.01 15.49
CA ASN A 14 -4.62 14.81 16.12
C ASN A 14 -4.78 13.61 15.17
N TYR A 15 -3.77 13.40 14.33
CA TYR A 15 -3.76 12.37 13.28
C TYR A 15 -3.97 10.94 13.81
N THR A 16 -3.62 10.66 15.06
CA THR A 16 -3.76 9.30 15.63
C THR A 16 -5.20 8.94 15.95
N LYS A 17 -6.10 9.92 16.04
CA LYS A 17 -7.53 9.72 16.27
C LYS A 17 -8.35 9.63 14.99
N LEU A 18 -7.75 9.97 13.85
CA LEU A 18 -8.42 9.93 12.55
C LEU A 18 -8.61 8.48 12.08
N THR A 19 -9.75 8.24 11.45
CA THR A 19 -10.04 7.00 10.73
C THR A 19 -9.17 6.87 9.48
N ASP A 20 -9.10 5.66 8.93
CA ASP A 20 -8.36 5.45 7.68
C ASP A 20 -8.95 6.27 6.52
N HIS A 21 -10.26 6.44 6.47
CA HIS A 21 -10.92 7.25 5.43
C HIS A 21 -10.49 8.71 5.49
N GLU A 22 -10.49 9.30 6.69
CA GLU A 22 -10.06 10.68 6.89
C GLU A 22 -8.58 10.86 6.54
N LEU A 23 -7.73 9.94 6.99
CA LEU A 23 -6.30 9.97 6.68
C LEU A 23 -6.04 9.81 5.18
N ILE A 24 -6.79 8.95 4.48
CA ILE A 24 -6.63 8.76 3.03
C ILE A 24 -7.10 10.00 2.28
N ALA A 25 -8.24 10.60 2.67
CA ALA A 25 -8.73 11.83 2.06
C ALA A 25 -7.69 12.96 2.18
N LEU A 26 -7.10 13.13 3.38
CA LEU A 26 -6.03 14.10 3.61
C LEU A 26 -4.77 13.75 2.78
N SER A 27 -4.35 12.49 2.77
CA SER A 27 -3.18 12.04 2.01
C SER A 27 -3.34 12.31 0.51
N LYS A 28 -4.55 12.10 -0.03
CA LYS A 28 -4.89 12.40 -1.43
C LYS A 28 -4.90 13.89 -1.74
N SER A 29 -5.18 14.75 -0.76
CA SER A 29 -5.01 16.21 -0.88
C SER A 29 -3.57 16.70 -0.74
N GLY A 30 -2.60 15.79 -0.58
CA GLY A 30 -1.18 16.11 -0.48
C GLY A 30 -0.66 16.30 0.94
N ASP A 31 -1.47 16.02 1.97
CA ASP A 31 -1.02 16.09 3.34
C ASP A 31 -0.04 14.95 3.66
N LYS A 32 1.22 15.31 3.93
CA LYS A 32 2.30 14.34 4.16
C LYS A 32 2.12 13.59 5.48
N LYS A 33 1.61 14.27 6.51
CA LYS A 33 1.53 13.72 7.86
C LYS A 33 0.48 12.61 7.98
N SER A 34 -0.63 12.72 7.28
CA SER A 34 -1.64 11.68 7.16
C SER A 34 -1.10 10.45 6.45
N LYS A 35 -0.32 10.63 5.36
CA LYS A 35 0.36 9.54 4.66
C LYS A 35 1.39 8.82 5.55
N GLU A 36 2.19 9.57 6.31
CA GLU A 36 3.13 9.01 7.31
C GLU A 36 2.41 8.28 8.44
N THR A 37 1.26 8.81 8.89
CA THR A 37 0.44 8.19 9.93
C THR A 37 -0.15 6.86 9.43
N LEU A 38 -0.68 6.82 8.21
CA LEU A 38 -1.13 5.60 7.55
C LEU A 38 0.02 4.59 7.44
N PHE A 39 1.19 5.02 6.96
CA PHE A 39 2.35 4.14 6.86
C PHE A 39 2.72 3.54 8.23
N THR A 40 2.78 4.35 9.28
CA THR A 40 3.07 3.88 10.64
C THR A 40 2.07 2.83 11.12
N LYS A 41 0.78 3.05 10.85
CA LYS A 41 -0.31 2.13 11.22
C LYS A 41 -0.20 0.78 10.50
N TYR A 42 0.23 0.77 9.23
CA TYR A 42 0.27 -0.42 8.39
C TYR A 42 1.66 -1.06 8.25
N LYS A 43 2.73 -0.41 8.74
CA LYS A 43 4.12 -0.89 8.66
C LYS A 43 4.28 -2.32 9.18
N GLY A 44 3.63 -2.66 10.30
CA GLY A 44 3.70 -4.00 10.88
C GLY A 44 3.19 -5.09 9.93
N PHE A 45 2.12 -4.81 9.18
CA PHE A 45 1.61 -5.72 8.15
C PHE A 45 2.63 -5.87 7.00
N LEU A 46 3.19 -4.76 6.50
CA LEU A 46 4.17 -4.77 5.40
C LEU A 46 5.43 -5.55 5.78
N VAL A 47 5.95 -5.36 7.00
CA VAL A 47 7.11 -6.11 7.53
C VAL A 47 6.79 -7.60 7.62
N ASN A 48 5.59 -7.97 8.08
CA ASN A 48 5.20 -9.37 8.17
C ASN A 48 5.12 -10.04 6.79
N GLU A 49 4.52 -9.38 5.81
CA GLU A 49 4.45 -9.92 4.45
C GLU A 49 5.82 -9.98 3.76
N ALA A 50 6.70 -8.98 3.96
CA ALA A 50 8.07 -9.01 3.46
C ALA A 50 8.83 -10.23 4.02
N ASN A 51 8.74 -10.48 5.33
CA ASN A 51 9.35 -11.65 5.95
C ASN A 51 8.84 -12.98 5.38
N LYS A 52 7.54 -13.08 5.08
CA LYS A 52 6.97 -14.27 4.43
C LYS A 52 7.54 -14.47 3.04
N LEU A 53 7.69 -13.40 2.26
CA LEU A 53 8.27 -13.45 0.92
C LEU A 53 9.74 -13.86 0.97
N THR A 54 10.53 -13.30 1.89
CA THR A 54 11.92 -13.73 2.10
C THR A 54 12.00 -15.22 2.41
N LYS A 55 11.18 -15.71 3.34
CA LYS A 55 11.19 -17.13 3.73
C LYS A 55 10.70 -18.09 2.63
N SER A 56 9.66 -17.71 1.89
CA SER A 56 8.99 -18.61 0.94
C SER A 56 9.53 -18.52 -0.48
N CYS A 57 10.07 -17.37 -0.86
CA CYS A 57 10.46 -17.05 -2.23
C CYS A 57 11.96 -16.72 -2.37
N GLY A 58 12.70 -16.61 -1.26
CA GLY A 58 14.14 -16.31 -1.26
C GLY A 58 14.47 -14.88 -1.71
N ILE A 59 13.52 -13.95 -1.58
CA ILE A 59 13.72 -12.54 -1.94
C ILE A 59 14.42 -11.81 -0.80
N ASP A 60 15.28 -10.86 -1.13
CA ASP A 60 15.81 -9.93 -0.15
C ASP A 60 14.69 -9.18 0.60
N PHE A 61 14.91 -8.93 1.89
CA PHE A 61 13.92 -8.29 2.75
C PHE A 61 13.68 -6.83 2.33
N GLU A 62 14.74 -6.07 2.04
CA GLU A 62 14.63 -4.65 1.68
C GLU A 62 13.93 -4.50 0.31
N ASP A 63 14.27 -5.36 -0.65
CA ASP A 63 13.57 -5.39 -1.95
C ASP A 63 12.08 -5.71 -1.78
N SER A 64 11.75 -6.71 -0.95
CA SER A 64 10.37 -7.07 -0.65
C SER A 64 9.64 -5.94 0.05
N PHE A 65 10.24 -5.36 1.09
CA PHE A 65 9.63 -4.31 1.90
C PHE A 65 9.42 -3.02 1.09
N GLY A 66 10.39 -2.64 0.26
CA GLY A 66 10.27 -1.50 -0.67
C GLY A 66 9.13 -1.70 -1.66
N SER A 67 9.03 -2.89 -2.26
CA SER A 67 7.96 -3.23 -3.20
C SER A 67 6.57 -3.21 -2.54
N LEU A 68 6.44 -3.77 -1.33
CA LEU A 68 5.20 -3.74 -0.57
C LEU A 68 4.81 -2.33 -0.12
N THR A 69 5.80 -1.49 0.22
CA THR A 69 5.58 -0.08 0.54
C THR A 69 5.07 0.68 -0.67
N TYR A 70 5.63 0.43 -1.87
CA TYR A 70 5.11 0.99 -3.12
C TYR A 70 3.65 0.58 -3.36
N LEU A 71 3.33 -0.72 -3.25
CA LEU A 71 1.96 -1.21 -3.43
C LEU A 71 0.98 -0.64 -2.40
N PHE A 72 1.43 -0.40 -1.18
CA PHE A 72 0.65 0.29 -0.16
C PHE A 72 0.31 1.73 -0.57
N LEU A 73 1.26 2.47 -1.14
CA LEU A 73 1.01 3.81 -1.67
C LEU A 73 0.01 3.77 -2.83
N CYS A 74 0.16 2.83 -3.76
CA CYS A 74 -0.83 2.60 -4.82
C CYS A 74 -2.22 2.30 -4.25
N ALA A 75 -2.31 1.50 -3.19
CA ALA A 75 -3.58 1.20 -2.53
C ALA A 75 -4.23 2.46 -1.96
N ILE A 76 -3.45 3.36 -1.33
CA ILE A 76 -3.95 4.66 -0.86
C ILE A 76 -4.51 5.47 -2.05
N ASP A 77 -3.74 5.59 -3.13
CA ASP A 77 -4.10 6.45 -4.26
C ASP A 77 -5.34 5.91 -5.01
N ASN A 78 -5.48 4.59 -5.14
CA ASN A 78 -6.58 3.95 -5.87
C ASN A 78 -7.84 3.71 -5.03
N PHE A 79 -7.78 3.80 -3.69
CA PHE A 79 -8.96 3.53 -2.85
C PHE A 79 -10.05 4.58 -3.06
N ASN A 80 -11.25 4.16 -3.48
CA ASN A 80 -12.36 5.05 -3.83
C ASN A 80 -13.16 5.58 -2.62
N LEU A 81 -12.66 5.40 -1.39
CA LEU A 81 -13.31 5.78 -0.13
C LEU A 81 -14.65 5.05 0.13
N LYS A 82 -14.87 3.89 -0.50
CA LYS A 82 -16.00 3.00 -0.22
C LYS A 82 -15.53 1.72 0.49
N GLY A 83 -16.28 1.29 1.50
CA GLY A 83 -15.99 0.07 2.25
C GLY A 83 -14.85 0.20 3.25
N ASN A 84 -14.17 -0.90 3.58
CA ASN A 84 -13.10 -0.90 4.58
C ASN A 84 -11.70 -0.88 3.92
N PHE A 85 -10.92 0.18 4.19
CA PHE A 85 -9.57 0.30 3.63
C PHE A 85 -8.62 -0.83 4.04
N THR A 86 -8.65 -1.27 5.31
CA THR A 86 -7.78 -2.36 5.77
C THR A 86 -7.99 -3.63 4.93
N GLY A 87 -9.24 -3.99 4.65
CA GLY A 87 -9.60 -5.14 3.83
C GLY A 87 -9.15 -4.96 2.38
N TYR A 88 -9.48 -3.80 1.80
CA TYR A 88 -9.08 -3.43 0.44
C TYR A 88 -7.56 -3.50 0.25
N MET A 89 -6.78 -2.83 1.12
CA MET A 89 -5.33 -2.75 1.04
C MET A 89 -4.67 -4.13 1.13
N LYS A 90 -5.10 -4.96 2.10
CA LYS A 90 -4.58 -6.32 2.25
C LYS A 90 -4.83 -7.15 0.99
N LYS A 91 -6.05 -7.07 0.44
CA LYS A 91 -6.43 -7.80 -0.77
C LYS A 91 -5.62 -7.32 -1.98
N PHE A 92 -5.52 -6.01 -2.17
CA PHE A 92 -4.74 -5.36 -3.23
C PHE A 92 -3.31 -5.92 -3.27
N ILE A 93 -2.63 -5.88 -2.10
CA ILE A 93 -1.25 -6.36 -1.97
C ILE A 93 -1.14 -7.87 -2.21
N LEU A 94 -2.01 -8.67 -1.59
CA LEU A 94 -1.96 -10.13 -1.71
C LEU A 94 -2.28 -10.63 -3.13
N LEU A 95 -3.22 -9.99 -3.84
CA LEU A 95 -3.52 -10.30 -5.24
C LEU A 95 -2.30 -10.06 -6.13
N LYS A 96 -1.60 -8.94 -5.94
CA LYS A 96 -0.38 -8.63 -6.68
C LYS A 96 0.73 -9.65 -6.41
N ILE A 97 0.98 -9.99 -5.14
CA ILE A 97 1.94 -11.03 -4.75
C ILE A 97 1.61 -12.36 -5.45
N LYS A 98 0.35 -12.81 -5.35
CA LYS A 98 -0.10 -14.07 -5.95
C LYS A 98 0.06 -14.06 -7.48
N SER A 99 -0.28 -12.95 -8.12
CA SER A 99 -0.15 -12.76 -9.57
C SER A 99 1.31 -12.84 -10.02
N ASP A 100 2.23 -12.16 -9.34
CA ASP A 100 3.65 -12.18 -9.71
C ASP A 100 4.30 -13.53 -9.47
N ILE A 101 3.98 -14.20 -8.35
CA ILE A 101 4.43 -15.59 -8.10
C ILE A 101 3.87 -16.55 -9.16
N GLY A 102 2.59 -16.42 -9.51
CA GLY A 102 1.95 -17.22 -10.55
C GLY A 102 2.61 -17.02 -11.92
N LYS A 103 2.87 -15.76 -12.31
CA LYS A 103 3.56 -15.42 -13.56
C LYS A 103 5.00 -15.97 -13.58
N ARG A 104 5.73 -16.00 -12.45
CA ARG A 104 7.04 -16.67 -12.35
C ARG A 104 6.91 -18.16 -12.67
N LYS A 105 5.97 -18.86 -12.03
CA LYS A 105 5.75 -20.31 -12.22
C LYS A 105 5.35 -20.65 -13.66
N ALA A 106 4.51 -19.83 -14.29
CA ALA A 106 3.94 -20.11 -15.61
C ALA A 106 4.82 -19.64 -16.78
N LYS A 107 5.42 -18.44 -16.71
CA LYS A 107 6.15 -17.82 -17.83
C LYS A 107 7.67 -17.97 -17.75
N MET A 108 8.20 -18.39 -16.59
CA MET A 108 9.64 -18.56 -16.38
C MET A 108 9.99 -19.96 -15.86
N PRO A 109 9.50 -21.07 -16.48
CA PRO A 109 9.75 -22.43 -15.99
C PRO A 109 11.24 -22.82 -16.07
N TYR A 110 12.01 -22.17 -16.94
CA TYR A 110 13.44 -22.41 -17.14
C TYR A 110 14.35 -21.55 -16.27
N VAL A 111 13.78 -20.59 -15.52
CA VAL A 111 14.57 -19.80 -14.57
C VAL A 111 14.77 -20.66 -13.32
N PRO A 112 16.02 -21.01 -12.96
CA PRO A 112 16.27 -21.85 -11.79
C PRO A 112 15.69 -21.23 -10.52
N LYS A 113 15.26 -22.07 -9.58
CA LYS A 113 14.61 -21.60 -8.35
C LYS A 113 15.53 -20.70 -7.52
N GLU A 114 16.84 -20.93 -7.61
CA GLU A 114 17.88 -20.14 -6.96
C GLU A 114 18.08 -18.73 -7.53
N TYR A 115 17.56 -18.41 -8.73
CA TYR A 115 17.65 -17.04 -9.25
C TYR A 115 16.71 -16.08 -8.50
N PRO A 116 17.14 -14.83 -8.25
CA PRO A 116 16.39 -13.90 -7.44
C PRO A 116 15.05 -13.55 -8.09
N PHE A 117 13.99 -13.62 -7.28
CA PHE A 117 12.66 -13.16 -7.67
C PHE A 117 12.42 -11.78 -7.12
N TYR A 118 11.92 -10.90 -7.97
CA TYR A 118 11.56 -9.54 -7.58
C TYR A 118 10.06 -9.36 -7.76
N LEU A 119 9.40 -8.76 -6.78
CA LEU A 119 8.05 -8.24 -6.97
C LEU A 119 8.12 -7.15 -8.03
N ARG A 120 7.30 -7.25 -9.08
CA ARG A 120 7.34 -6.25 -10.15
C ARG A 120 6.54 -5.05 -9.72
N ASN A 121 7.22 -3.93 -9.52
CA ASN A 121 6.61 -2.63 -9.23
C ASN A 121 5.84 -2.05 -10.43
N LEU A 122 5.97 -2.62 -11.64
CA LEU A 122 5.22 -2.15 -12.81
C LEU A 122 3.73 -2.51 -12.70
N GLU A 123 2.91 -1.46 -12.82
CA GLU A 123 1.46 -1.50 -12.94
C GLU A 123 1.02 -2.28 -14.18
N GLU A 124 0.54 -3.50 -13.97
CA GLU A 124 -0.34 -4.20 -14.92
C GLU A 124 -1.33 -5.12 -14.17
N VAL A 125 -1.63 -4.81 -12.89
CA VAL A 125 -2.76 -5.46 -12.24
C VAL A 125 -3.88 -4.44 -12.25
N MET A 126 -4.62 -4.41 -13.37
CA MET A 126 -6.00 -3.93 -13.32
C MET A 126 -6.73 -4.90 -12.39
N ILE A 127 -6.95 -4.47 -11.14
CA ILE A 127 -7.90 -5.18 -10.29
C ILE A 127 -9.26 -4.86 -10.88
N VAL A 128 -9.80 -5.80 -11.64
CA VAL A 128 -11.10 -5.66 -12.30
C VAL A 128 -12.14 -5.43 -11.20
N GLU A 129 -12.99 -4.41 -11.35
CA GLU A 129 -13.97 -3.99 -10.33
C GLU A 129 -14.84 -5.15 -9.80
N GLU A 130 -15.08 -6.16 -10.64
CA GLU A 130 -15.81 -7.40 -10.31
C GLU A 130 -15.18 -8.21 -9.18
N GLU A 131 -13.85 -8.19 -9.02
CA GLU A 131 -13.19 -8.86 -7.89
C GLU A 131 -13.36 -8.06 -6.59
N ILE A 132 -13.55 -6.74 -6.65
CA ILE A 132 -13.70 -5.87 -5.48
C ILE A 132 -15.17 -5.82 -5.01
N ALA A 133 -16.13 -5.79 -5.95
CA ALA A 133 -17.57 -5.67 -5.69
C ALA A 133 -18.18 -6.80 -4.84
N HIS A 134 -17.49 -7.94 -4.70
CA HIS A 134 -17.97 -9.07 -3.90
C HIS A 134 -17.80 -8.91 -2.38
N TYR A 135 -17.30 -7.77 -1.94
CA TYR A 135 -16.96 -7.52 -0.54
C TYR A 135 -17.41 -6.14 -0.04
N GLU A 136 -18.37 -5.51 -0.74
CA GLU A 136 -19.19 -4.42 -0.20
C GLU A 136 -20.13 -4.90 0.91
#